data_AF-A0A4Y2BD86-F1
#
_entry.id   AF-A0A4Y2BD86-F1
#
_cell.length_a   1.000
_cell.length_b   1.000
_cell.length_c   1.000
_cell.angle_alpha   90.00
_cell.angle_beta   90.00
_cell.angle_gamma   90.00
#
_symmetry.space_group_name_H-M   'P 1'
#
loop_
_entity.id
_entity.type
_entity.pdbx_description
1 polymer ?
#
loop_
_entity_poly.entity_id
_entity_poly.type
_entity_poly.pdbx_seq_one_letter_code
_entity_poly.pdbx_strand_id
1 'polypeptide(L)'
;MSNTEALQWIAEADDSLARNEILTDNEIIRTVTAQDHDDDDVTPVSPVKISHSEAVAALNTSLQWTEEKNFEPHEIMLLTRLRDRAFELKFGTAAQKTSPTFLDTD
;
A
#
# COMPACT_ATOMS: atom_id res chain seq x y z
N MET A 1 -39.75 7.70 4.37
CA MET A 1 -39.00 7.17 3.22
C MET A 1 -40.01 6.49 2.32
N SER A 2 -40.09 6.90 1.06
CA SER A 2 -41.10 6.43 0.11
C SER A 2 -40.55 5.29 -0.75
N ASN A 3 -41.35 4.27 -1.03
CA ASN A 3 -41.04 3.07 -1.83
C ASN A 3 -40.64 3.36 -3.30
N THR A 4 -40.51 4.62 -3.70
CA THR A 4 -40.16 5.05 -5.06
C THR A 4 -38.66 4.95 -5.32
N GLU A 5 -37.82 5.06 -4.29
CA GLU A 5 -36.35 4.98 -4.43
C GLU A 5 -35.89 3.54 -4.74
N ALA A 6 -36.60 2.53 -4.23
CA ALA A 6 -36.28 1.12 -4.46
C ALA A 6 -36.51 0.66 -5.91
N LEU A 7 -37.47 1.26 -6.61
CA LEU A 7 -37.74 0.94 -8.02
C LEU A 7 -36.74 1.60 -8.98
N GLN A 8 -36.15 2.73 -8.57
CA GLN A 8 -35.17 3.44 -9.38
C GLN A 8 -33.86 2.66 -9.52
N TRP A 9 -33.45 1.94 -8.46
CA TRP A 9 -32.26 1.09 -8.49
C TRP A 9 -32.38 -0.13 -9.39
N ILE A 10 -33.58 -0.70 -9.55
CA ILE A 10 -33.77 -1.88 -10.41
C ILE A 10 -33.64 -1.50 -11.90
N ALA A 11 -34.04 -0.28 -12.27
CA ALA A 11 -33.93 0.21 -13.65
C ALA A 11 -32.48 0.58 -14.04
N GLU A 12 -31.67 1.06 -13.09
CA GLU A 12 -30.28 1.48 -13.31
C GLU A 12 -29.31 0.28 -13.41
N ALA A 13 -29.66 -0.85 -12.80
CA ALA A 13 -28.84 -2.07 -12.85
C ALA A 13 -28.87 -2.78 -14.21
N ASP A 14 -29.96 -2.67 -14.97
CA ASP A 14 -30.11 -3.33 -16.28
C ASP A 14 -29.17 -2.72 -17.34
N ASP A 15 -28.88 -1.42 -17.25
CA ASP A 15 -27.92 -0.71 -18.13
C ASP A 15 -26.46 -1.11 -17.84
N SER A 16 -26.16 -1.49 -16.59
CA SER A 16 -24.82 -1.92 -16.19
C SER A 16 -24.46 -3.34 -16.65
N LEU A 17 -25.45 -4.15 -17.05
CA LEU A 17 -25.25 -5.50 -17.56
C LEU A 17 -24.59 -5.52 -18.94
N ALA A 18 -24.68 -4.42 -19.69
CA ALA A 18 -24.00 -4.23 -20.97
C ALA A 18 -22.47 -4.15 -20.85
N ARG A 19 -21.93 -4.04 -19.63
CA ARG A 19 -20.48 -3.96 -19.37
C ARG A 19 -19.82 -5.32 -19.10
N ASN A 20 -20.58 -6.41 -19.12
CA ASN A 20 -20.08 -7.76 -18.88
C ASN A 20 -19.94 -8.59 -20.18
N GLU A 21 -19.66 -7.92 -21.31
CA GLU A 21 -19.29 -8.61 -22.55
C GLU A 21 -17.88 -9.20 -22.40
N ILE A 22 -17.76 -10.52 -22.60
CA ILE A 22 -16.47 -11.23 -22.48
C ILE A 22 -15.63 -10.89 -23.71
N LEU A 23 -14.62 -10.05 -23.53
CA LEU A 23 -13.70 -9.64 -24.60
C LEU A 23 -12.91 -10.84 -25.13
N THR A 24 -12.70 -10.88 -26.44
CA THR A 24 -11.88 -11.92 -27.08
C THR A 24 -10.38 -11.56 -26.97
N ASP A 25 -9.48 -12.55 -26.97
CA ASP A 25 -8.04 -12.36 -26.77
C ASP A 25 -7.41 -11.24 -27.63
N ASN A 26 -7.85 -11.08 -28.88
CA ASN A 26 -7.35 -10.04 -29.78
C ASN A 26 -7.74 -8.61 -29.34
N GLU A 27 -8.90 -8.46 -28.68
CA GLU A 27 -9.34 -7.18 -28.13
C GLU A 27 -8.55 -6.81 -26.87
N ILE A 28 -8.20 -7.80 -26.06
CA ILE A 28 -7.34 -7.64 -24.87
C ILE A 28 -5.92 -7.22 -25.29
N ILE A 29 -5.35 -7.86 -26.31
CA ILE A 29 -4.02 -7.49 -26.79
C ILE A 29 -4.03 -6.05 -27.33
N ARG A 30 -5.07 -5.63 -28.04
CA ARG A 30 -5.18 -4.26 -28.57
C ARG A 30 -5.25 -3.19 -27.48
N THR A 31 -5.97 -3.43 -26.39
CA THR A 31 -6.02 -2.50 -25.25
C THR A 31 -4.69 -2.43 -24.51
N VAL A 32 -4.01 -3.57 -24.36
CA VAL A 32 -2.68 -3.63 -23.72
C VAL A 32 -1.63 -2.83 -24.52
N THR A 33 -1.60 -2.96 -25.85
CA THR A 33 -0.57 -2.27 -26.67
C THR A 33 -0.81 -0.76 -26.82
N ALA A 34 -2.04 -0.28 -26.62
CA ALA A 34 -2.36 1.15 -26.71
C ALA A 34 -1.98 1.95 -25.45
N GLN A 35 -1.72 1.27 -24.32
CA GLN A 35 -1.48 1.91 -23.03
C GLN A 35 0.01 2.20 -22.74
N ASP A 36 0.93 1.67 -23.54
CA ASP A 36 2.39 1.86 -23.37
C ASP A 36 2.94 3.08 -24.12
N HIS A 37 2.04 3.96 -24.60
CA HIS A 37 2.42 5.22 -25.24
C HIS A 37 1.73 6.42 -24.57
N ASP A 38 1.82 6.47 -23.24
CA ASP A 38 1.61 7.72 -22.52
C ASP A 38 2.88 8.11 -21.76
N ASP A 39 3.20 9.37 -21.92
CA ASP A 39 4.44 10.08 -21.62
C ASP A 39 5.01 9.80 -20.23
N ASP A 40 6.27 9.36 -20.21
CA ASP A 40 7.11 9.17 -19.02
C ASP A 40 7.54 10.55 -18.47
N ASP A 41 6.59 11.29 -17.90
CA ASP A 41 6.84 12.43 -17.00
C ASP A 41 6.21 12.19 -15.63
N VAL A 42 6.50 11.03 -15.04
CA VAL A 42 6.35 10.87 -13.60
C VAL A 42 7.54 11.58 -12.96
N THR A 43 7.37 12.87 -12.68
CA THR A 43 8.22 13.56 -11.71
C THR A 43 8.35 12.65 -10.47
N PRO A 44 9.56 12.18 -10.11
CA PRO A 44 9.70 11.25 -9.01
C PRO A 44 9.22 11.98 -7.76
N VAL A 45 8.04 11.60 -7.26
CA VAL A 45 7.54 12.05 -5.97
C VAL A 45 8.65 11.73 -4.99
N SER A 46 9.32 12.77 -4.51
CA SER A 46 10.44 12.60 -3.58
C SER A 46 9.94 11.74 -2.43
N PRO A 47 10.62 10.62 -2.10
CA PRO A 47 10.19 9.77 -1.00
C PRO A 47 9.97 10.63 0.23
N VAL A 48 8.76 10.60 0.80
CA VAL A 48 8.46 11.36 2.01
C VAL A 48 9.43 10.88 3.08
N LYS A 49 10.36 11.76 3.48
CA LYS A 49 11.36 11.45 4.51
C LYS A 49 10.69 11.50 5.88
N ILE A 50 9.96 10.44 6.21
CA ILE A 50 9.37 10.28 7.53
C ILE A 50 10.52 10.15 8.53
N SER A 51 10.50 11.01 9.55
CA SER A 51 11.50 10.95 10.61
C SER A 51 11.30 9.71 11.48
N HIS A 52 12.37 9.22 12.11
CA HIS A 52 12.28 8.06 13.01
C HIS A 52 11.30 8.30 14.17
N SER A 53 11.27 9.53 14.71
CA SER A 53 10.33 9.94 15.75
C SER A 53 8.89 9.92 15.29
N GLU A 54 8.63 10.34 14.05
CA GLU A 54 7.30 10.40 13.46
C GLU A 54 6.76 9.00 13.15
N ALA A 55 7.62 8.11 12.62
CA ALA A 55 7.25 6.71 12.42
C ALA A 55 6.91 6.00 13.74
N VAL A 56 7.68 6.25 14.80
CA VAL A 56 7.40 5.70 16.15
C VAL A 56 6.11 6.28 16.73
N ALA A 57 5.87 7.59 16.58
CA ALA A 57 4.64 8.23 17.03
C ALA A 57 3.42 7.65 16.31
N ALA A 58 3.46 7.53 14.98
CA ALA A 58 2.39 6.94 14.18
C ALA A 58 2.11 5.48 14.58
N LEU A 59 3.15 4.68 14.83
CA LEU A 59 2.99 3.30 15.28
C LEU A 59 2.32 3.20 16.65
N ASN A 60 2.73 4.05 17.61
CA ASN A 60 2.12 4.09 18.94
C ASN A 60 0.65 4.53 18.89
N THR A 61 0.33 5.53 18.07
CA THR A 61 -1.05 5.94 17.82
C THR A 61 -1.85 4.78 17.22
N SER A 62 -1.33 4.11 16.19
CA SER A 62 -2.01 2.95 15.59
C SER A 62 -2.30 1.85 16.60
N LEU A 63 -1.37 1.60 17.53
CA LEU A 63 -1.55 0.60 18.59
C LEU A 63 -2.69 1.01 19.54
N GLN A 64 -2.76 2.27 19.95
CA GLN A 64 -3.88 2.77 20.76
C GLN A 64 -5.24 2.66 20.04
N TRP A 65 -5.25 2.93 18.73
CA TRP A 65 -6.45 2.76 17.90
C TRP A 65 -6.90 1.30 17.82
N THR A 66 -5.98 0.35 17.96
CA THR A 66 -6.36 -1.07 17.95
C THR A 66 -7.17 -1.50 19.16
N GLU A 67 -6.93 -0.87 20.31
CA GLU A 67 -7.69 -1.09 21.55
C GLU A 67 -9.11 -0.47 21.46
N GLU A 68 -9.24 0.69 20.82
CA GLU A 68 -10.53 1.39 20.67
C GLU A 68 -11.47 0.70 19.66
N LYS A 69 -10.91 0.12 18.59
CA LYS A 69 -11.68 -0.50 17.50
C LYS A 69 -11.90 -2.01 17.68
N ASN A 70 -11.46 -2.59 18.79
CA ASN A 70 -11.55 -4.03 19.07
C ASN A 70 -10.96 -4.90 17.94
N PHE A 71 -9.74 -4.57 17.50
CA PHE A 71 -9.04 -5.40 16.50
C PHE A 71 -8.81 -6.82 17.02
N GLU A 72 -8.66 -7.76 16.09
CA GLU A 72 -8.45 -9.15 16.46
C GLU A 72 -7.10 -9.31 17.21
N PRO A 73 -7.02 -10.18 18.23
CA PRO A 73 -5.82 -10.31 19.06
C PRO A 73 -4.54 -10.60 18.27
N HIS A 74 -4.65 -11.26 17.11
CA HIS A 74 -3.52 -11.59 16.26
C HIS A 74 -2.99 -10.38 15.46
N GLU A 75 -3.82 -9.40 15.13
CA GLU A 75 -3.41 -8.15 14.45
C GLU A 75 -2.67 -7.24 15.43
N ILE A 76 -3.15 -7.15 16.67
CA ILE A 76 -2.49 -6.44 17.78
C ILE A 76 -1.12 -7.07 18.09
N MET A 77 -1.04 -8.41 18.04
CA MET A 77 0.22 -9.14 18.23
C MET A 77 1.26 -8.80 17.14
N LEU A 78 0.83 -8.61 15.89
CA LEU A 78 1.72 -8.23 14.79
C LEU A 78 2.31 -6.82 14.99
N LEU A 79 1.48 -5.85 15.37
CA LEU A 79 1.95 -4.47 15.63
C LEU A 79 2.91 -4.41 16.82
N THR A 80 2.60 -5.14 17.88
CA THR A 80 3.45 -5.23 19.08
C THR A 80 4.80 -5.84 18.74
N ARG A 81 4.82 -6.93 17.97
CA ARG A 81 6.05 -7.59 17.52
C ARG A 81 6.88 -6.71 16.59
N LEU A 82 6.24 -5.92 15.73
CA LEU A 82 6.92 -4.97 14.86
C LEU A 82 7.65 -3.89 15.67
N ARG A 83 6.96 -3.34 16.68
CA ARG A 83 7.55 -2.37 17.62
C ARG A 83 8.78 -2.96 18.32
N ASP A 84 8.65 -4.16 18.87
CA ASP A 84 9.73 -4.80 19.62
C ASP A 84 10.93 -5.12 18.71
N ARG A 85 10.67 -5.59 17.48
CA ARG A 85 11.71 -5.79 16.46
C ARG A 85 12.38 -4.49 16.01
N ALA A 86 11.64 -3.40 15.89
CA ALA A 86 12.21 -2.10 15.57
C ALA A 86 13.15 -1.62 16.69
N PHE A 87 12.82 -1.89 17.96
CA PHE A 87 13.71 -1.64 19.09
C PHE A 87 14.94 -2.54 19.06
N GLU A 88 14.79 -3.84 18.83
CA GLU A 88 15.93 -4.77 18.70
C GLU A 88 16.89 -4.37 17.57
N LEU A 89 16.34 -4.03 16.39
CA LEU A 89 17.12 -3.63 15.21
C LEU A 89 17.94 -2.35 15.47
N LYS A 90 17.40 -1.43 16.28
CA LYS A 90 18.10 -0.20 16.71
C LYS A 90 19.36 -0.49 17.54
N PHE A 91 19.42 -1.62 18.25
CA PHE A 91 20.59 -2.06 19.02
C PHE A 91 21.47 -3.09 18.28
N GLY A 92 20.90 -3.84 17.32
CA GLY A 92 21.63 -4.79 16.46
C GLY A 92 22.48 -4.14 15.36
N THR A 93 22.25 -2.86 15.05
CA THR A 93 23.00 -2.09 14.02
C THR A 93 24.29 -1.46 14.58
N ALA A 94 24.96 -2.12 15.53
CA ALA A 94 26.32 -1.77 15.95
C ALA A 94 27.40 -2.49 15.11
N ALA A 95 27.02 -3.39 14.20
CA ALA A 95 27.93 -4.24 13.44
C ALA A 95 27.90 -4.00 11.91
N GLN A 96 27.52 -2.81 11.43
CA GLN A 96 27.94 -2.41 10.09
C GLN A 96 29.44 -2.04 10.16
N LYS A 97 30.28 -3.06 10.01
CA LYS A 97 31.72 -2.89 9.74
C LYS A 97 31.85 -2.07 8.46
N THR A 98 32.15 -0.79 8.61
CA THR A 98 32.81 0.00 7.57
C THR A 98 34.18 -0.63 7.34
N SER A 99 34.38 -1.28 6.21
CA SER A 99 35.73 -1.57 5.74
C SER A 99 36.15 -0.41 4.83
N PRO A 100 37.20 0.34 5.18
CA PRO A 100 37.77 1.34 4.29
C PRO A 100 38.67 0.62 3.27
N THR A 101 38.50 1.00 2.01
CA THR A 101 39.55 1.13 0.99
C THR A 101 40.52 -0.05 0.81
N PHE A 102 40.24 -0.89 -0.17
CA PHE A 102 41.29 -1.69 -0.82
C PHE A 102 41.01 -1.76 -2.33
N LEU A 103 41.42 -0.73 -3.06
CA LEU A 103 41.76 -0.82 -4.48
C LEU A 103 42.84 0.23 -4.77
N ASP A 104 44.07 -0.08 -4.37
CA ASP A 104 45.26 0.37 -5.07
C ASP A 104 46.07 -0.89 -5.37
N THR A 105 46.29 -1.16 -6.66
CA THR A 105 47.54 -1.62 -7.31
C THR A 105 47.16 -2.45 -8.55
N ASP A 106 47.35 -1.86 -9.73
CA ASP A 106 47.94 -2.50 -10.90
C ASP A 106 48.71 -1.44 -11.70
#